data_AF-A0A931PS03-F1
#
_entry.id   AF-A0A931PS03-F1
#
_cell.length_a   1.000
_cell.length_b   1.000
_cell.length_c   1.000
_cell.angle_alpha   90.00
_cell.angle_beta   90.00
_cell.angle_gamma   90.00
#
_symmetry.space_group_name_H-M   'P 1'
#
loop_
_entity.id
_entity.type
_entity.pdbx_description
1 polymer ?
#
loop_
_entity_poly.entity_id
_entity_poly.type
_entity_poly.pdbx_seq_one_letter_code
_entity_poly.pdbx_strand_id
1 'polypeptide(L)' 'MIVFVISWHELLVPLVVSSKPDVMTLPVVLAGLVSDYFVFFTLMMAICLLGLLPTLVLVLALQKYVVRGLVSGALKG' A
#
# COMPACT_ATOMS: atom_id res chain seq x y z
N MET A 1 4.07 11.70 -0.09
CA MET A 1 3.74 10.62 -1.05
C MET A 1 4.62 9.40 -0.83
N ILE A 2 5.94 9.47 -1.02
CA ILE A 2 6.85 8.32 -0.89
C ILE A 2 6.75 7.60 0.46
N VAL A 3 6.80 8.34 1.58
CA VAL A 3 6.66 7.74 2.93
C VAL A 3 5.32 7.00 3.09
N PHE A 4 4.23 7.57 2.58
CA PHE A 4 2.91 6.91 2.62
C PHE A 4 2.91 5.60 1.83
N VAL A 5 3.44 5.60 0.61
CA VAL A 5 3.50 4.38 -0.22
C VAL A 5 4.35 3.31 0.48
N ILE A 6 5.52 3.69 1.02
CA ILE A 6 6.40 2.75 1.73
C ILE A 6 5.68 2.16 2.94
N SER A 7 5.09 3.00 3.81
CA SER A 7 4.38 2.53 5.01
C SER A 7 3.12 1.72 4.69
N TRP A 8 2.41 2.03 3.61
CA TRP A 8 1.20 1.32 3.20
C TRP A 8 1.48 -0.09 2.66
N HIS A 9 2.62 -0.27 1.97
CA HIS A 9 3.06 -1.55 1.43
C HIS A 9 3.89 -2.37 2.42
N GLU A 10 4.10 -1.87 3.64
CA GLU A 10 4.96 -2.51 4.61
C GLU A 10 4.26 -3.72 5.26
N LEU A 11 4.94 -4.88 5.22
CA LEU A 11 4.39 -6.17 5.64
C LEU A 11 5.03 -6.69 6.92
N LEU A 12 6.35 -6.55 7.08
CA LEU A 12 7.12 -7.29 8.08
C LEU A 12 6.81 -6.81 9.49
N VAL A 13 6.81 -5.50 9.73
CA VAL A 13 6.53 -4.93 11.06
C VAL A 13 5.11 -5.25 11.53
N PRO A 14 4.03 -5.02 10.75
CA PRO A 14 2.68 -5.32 11.19
C PRO A 14 2.43 -6.82 11.26
N LEU A 15 3.11 -7.65 10.47
CA LEU A 15 3.00 -9.11 10.60
C LEU A 15 3.53 -9.61 11.94
N VAL A 16 4.63 -9.02 12.42
CA VAL A 16 5.24 -9.41 13.71
C VAL A 16 4.50 -8.80 14.90
N VAL A 17 3.99 -7.57 14.76
CA VAL A 17 3.42 -6.80 15.88
C VAL A 17 1.89 -6.98 15.99
N SER A 18 1.17 -7.21 14.90
CA SER A 18 -0.29 -7.31 14.91
C SER A 18 -0.75 -8.68 15.36
N SER A 19 -1.04 -8.82 16.65
CA SER A 19 -1.62 -10.06 17.21
C SER A 19 -3.14 -10.10 17.20
N LYS A 20 -3.82 -8.98 16.88
CA LYS A 20 -5.29 -8.87 16.88
C LYS A 20 -5.83 -8.70 15.45
N PRO A 21 -6.96 -9.34 15.10
CA PRO A 21 -7.58 -9.20 13.78
C PRO A 21 -7.91 -7.74 13.41
N ASP A 22 -8.32 -6.94 14.39
CA ASP A 22 -8.78 -5.56 14.18
C ASP A 22 -7.67 -4.57 13.80
N VAL A 23 -6.40 -4.95 13.99
CA VAL A 23 -5.23 -4.10 13.67
C VAL A 23 -4.42 -4.65 12.51
N MET A 24 -4.88 -5.72 11.85
CA MET A 24 -4.19 -6.29 10.70
C MET A 24 -4.21 -5.33 9.52
N THR A 25 -3.03 -5.08 8.96
CA THR A 25 -2.89 -4.29 7.73
C THR A 25 -3.22 -5.14 6.50
N LEU A 26 -3.52 -4.47 5.39
CA LEU A 26 -3.90 -5.13 4.14
C LEU A 26 -2.85 -6.16 3.65
N PRO A 27 -1.53 -5.89 3.72
CA PRO A 27 -0.50 -6.89 3.41
C PRO A 27 -0.55 -8.12 4.33
N VAL A 28 -0.84 -7.94 5.62
CA VAL A 28 -0.93 -9.04 6.61
C VAL A 28 -2.12 -9.94 6.31
N VAL A 29 -3.28 -9.36 5.96
CA VAL A 29 -4.46 -10.13 5.55
C VAL A 29 -4.18 -10.94 4.29
N LEU A 30 -3.51 -10.34 3.29
CA LEU A 30 -3.13 -11.02 2.06
C LEU A 30 -2.18 -12.20 2.32
N ALA A 31 -1.22 -12.06 3.23
CA ALA A 31 -0.33 -13.15 3.62
C ALA A 31 -1.10 -14.32 4.25
N GLY A 32 -2.19 -14.05 4.98
CA GLY A 32 -3.05 -15.08 5.58
C GLY A 32 -3.96 -15.81 4.58
N LEU A 33 -4.12 -15.32 3.35
CA LEU A 33 -4.93 -15.97 2.30
C LEU A 33 -4.16 -17.07 1.55
N VAL A 34 -2.86 -17.17 1.79
CA VAL A 34 -1.99 -18.21 1.27
C VAL A 34 -1.89 -19.30 2.34
N SER A 35 -2.62 -20.40 2.15
CA SER A 35 -2.55 -21.58 3.02
C SER A 35 -1.84 -22.72 2.28
N ASP A 36 -1.24 -23.65 3.03
CA ASP A 36 -0.55 -24.82 2.48
C ASP A 36 -1.45 -25.72 1.62
N TYR A 37 -2.77 -25.67 1.84
CA TYR A 37 -3.73 -26.54 1.17
C TYR A 37 -4.46 -25.86 0.00
N PHE A 38 -4.74 -24.55 0.12
CA PHE A 38 -5.50 -23.79 -0.87
C PHE A 38 -5.07 -22.33 -0.86
N VAL A 39 -4.96 -21.75 -2.06
CA VAL A 39 -4.77 -20.31 -2.25
C VAL A 39 -6.06 -19.74 -2.83
N PHE A 40 -6.68 -18.80 -2.10
CA PHE A 40 -7.90 -18.13 -2.56
C PHE A 40 -7.56 -17.01 -3.56
N PHE A 41 -7.14 -17.38 -4.77
CA PHE A 41 -6.70 -16.42 -5.80
C PHE A 41 -7.73 -15.33 -6.10
N THR A 42 -9.02 -15.68 -6.23
CA THR A 42 -10.09 -14.70 -6.51
C THR A 42 -10.20 -13.66 -5.41
N LEU A 43 -10.17 -14.09 -4.14
CA LEU A 43 -10.28 -13.20 -2.99
C LEU A 43 -9.00 -12.35 -2.83
N MET A 44 -7.84 -12.98 -3.04
CA MET A 44 -6.54 -12.30 -3.00
C MET A 44 -6.46 -11.19 -4.06
N MET A 45 -6.85 -11.46 -5.31
CA MET A 45 -6.85 -10.45 -6.37
C MET A 45 -7.85 -9.31 -6.10
N ALA A 46 -9.04 -9.62 -5.57
CA ALA A 46 -10.03 -8.61 -5.20
C ALA A 46 -9.49 -7.67 -4.10
N ILE A 47 -8.85 -8.22 -3.07
CA ILE A 47 -8.26 -7.43 -1.98
C ILE A 47 -7.04 -6.63 -2.48
N CYS A 48 -6.21 -7.20 -3.35
CA CYS A 48 -5.11 -6.47 -3.99
C CYS A 48 -5.59 -5.25 -4.79
N LEU A 49 -6.68 -5.40 -5.56
CA LEU A 49 -7.31 -4.30 -6.29
C LEU A 49 -7.79 -3.20 -5.34
N LEU A 50 -8.46 -3.58 -4.25
CA LEU A 50 -8.91 -2.61 -3.23
C LEU A 50 -7.74 -1.94 -2.50
N GLY A 51 -6.66 -2.67 -2.23
CA GLY A 51 -5.46 -2.16 -1.58
C GLY A 51 -4.67 -1.14 -2.40
N LEU A 52 -4.82 -1.18 -3.73
CA LEU A 52 -4.24 -0.19 -4.65
C LEU A 52 -5.05 1.11 -4.73
N LEU A 53 -6.34 1.10 -4.37
CA LEU A 53 -7.17 2.31 -4.42
C LEU A 53 -6.63 3.49 -3.60
N PRO A 54 -6.26 3.34 -2.31
CA PRO A 54 -5.82 4.48 -1.51
C PRO A 54 -4.50 5.08 -2.01
N THR A 55 -3.57 4.24 -2.49
CA THR A 55 -2.32 4.73 -3.10
C THR A 55 -2.60 5.45 -4.42
N LEU A 56 -3.48 4.91 -5.28
CA LEU A 56 -3.91 5.58 -6.50
C LEU A 56 -4.58 6.93 -6.23
N VAL A 57 -5.54 6.99 -5.30
CA VAL A 57 -6.23 8.24 -4.92
C VAL A 57 -5.24 9.28 -4.41
N LEU A 58 -4.29 8.87 -3.55
CA LEU A 58 -3.29 9.77 -2.99
C LEU A 58 -2.32 10.29 -4.06
N VAL A 59 -1.92 9.43 -5.01
CA VAL A 59 -1.11 9.83 -6.16
C VAL A 59 -1.89 10.80 -7.04
N LEU A 60 -3.15 10.50 -7.37
CA LEU A 60 -3.97 11.37 -8.22
C LEU A 60 -4.20 12.77 -7.60
N ALA A 61 -4.34 12.84 -6.27
CA ALA A 61 -4.48 14.10 -5.55
C ALA A 61 -3.16 14.90 -5.49
N LEU A 62 -2.02 14.23 -5.28
CA LEU A 62 -0.74 14.89 -5.01
C LEU A 62 0.17 15.03 -6.25
N GLN A 63 -0.06 14.27 -7.32
CA GLN A 63 0.76 14.26 -8.54
C GLN A 63 0.99 15.69 -9.09
N LYS A 64 -0.04 16.55 -9.07
CA LYS A 64 0.05 17.94 -9.54
C LYS A 64 1.03 18.77 -8.70
N TYR A 65 1.10 18.55 -7.40
CA TYR A 65 1.97 19.27 -6.48
C TYR A 65 3.42 18.76 -6.58
N VAL A 66 3.59 17.45 -6.75
CA VAL A 66 4.90 16.82 -6.94
C VAL A 66 5.55 17.29 -8.25
N VAL A 67 4.79 17.31 -9.36
CA VAL A 67 5.29 17.79 -10.66
C VAL A 67 5.68 19.27 -10.60
N ARG A 68 4.87 20.12 -9.94
CA ARG A 68 5.21 21.55 -9.73
C ARG A 68 6.45 21.75 -8.85
N GLY A 69 6.60 20.94 -7.80
CA GLY A 69 7.76 20.98 -6.90
C GLY A 69 9.08 20.58 -7.57
N LEU A 70 9.04 19.56 -8.43
CA LEU A 70 10.20 19.13 -9.23
C LEU A 70 10.63 20.19 -10.24
N VAL A 71 9.69 20.80 -10.96
CA VAL A 71 9.99 21.88 -11.93
C VAL A 71 10.51 23.14 -11.24
N SER A 72 9.96 23.49 -10.07
CA SER A 72 10.46 24.62 -9.26
C SER A 72 11.85 24.38 -8.67
N GLY A 73 12.22 23.12 -8.39
CA GLY A 73 13.56 22.76 -7.95
C GLY A 73 14.58 22.78 -9.10
N ALA A 74 14.16 22.39 -10.30
CA ALA A 74 15.01 22.38 -11.50
C ALA A 74 15.38 23.78 -12.02
N LEU A 75 14.55 24.81 -11.78
CA LEU A 75 14.83 26.19 -12.17
C LEU A 75 15.70 26.97 -11.16
N LYS A 76 16.02 26.37 -10.00
CA LYS A 76 16.91 26.96 -8.99
C LYS A 76 18.31 26.33 -8.98
N GLY A 77 18.62 25.49 -9.97
CA GLY A 77 19.96 25.00 -10.28
C GLY A 77 20.58 25.78 -11.42
#